data_AF-A0A553V5K8-F1
#
_entry.id   AF-A0A553V5K8-F1
#
_cell.length_a   1.000
_cell.length_b   1.000
_cell.length_c   1.000
_cell.angle_alpha   90.00
_cell.angle_beta   90.00
_cell.angle_gamma   90.00
#
_symmetry.space_group_name_H-M   'P 1'
#
loop_
_entity.id
_entity.type
_entity.pdbx_description
1 polymer ?
#
loop_
_entity_poly.entity_id
_entity_poly.type
_entity_poly.pdbx_seq_one_letter_code
_entity_poly.pdbx_strand_id
1 'polypeptide(L)'
;MSARKAPAGAAKTQSYRAAYQQLNSIAAELEAGETDLDKVLPLLTQAQAAYEICRERIDALRAALDETAPLGTELEQDAADSTEAVKDDSDDDDDLYF
;
A
#
# COMPACT_ATOMS: atom_id res chain seq x y z
N MET A 1 31.22 30.11 14.73
CA MET A 1 30.75 29.03 15.63
C MET A 1 29.28 28.82 15.34
N SER A 2 28.73 27.68 14.89
CA SER A 2 29.24 26.33 14.69
C SER A 2 28.36 25.65 13.65
N ALA A 3 28.96 25.07 12.60
CA ALA A 3 28.28 24.10 11.76
C ALA A 3 28.16 22.80 12.55
N ARG A 4 26.95 22.43 12.99
CA ARG A 4 26.73 21.06 13.49
C ARG A 4 26.71 20.13 12.29
N LYS A 5 27.89 19.62 11.95
CA LYS A 5 28.05 18.42 11.13
C LYS A 5 27.25 17.30 11.79
N ALA A 6 26.21 16.84 11.11
CA ALA A 6 25.41 15.71 11.57
C ALA A 6 26.31 14.46 11.69
N PRO A 7 26.17 13.65 12.75
CA PRO A 7 26.97 12.44 12.90
C PRO A 7 26.64 11.44 11.79
N ALA A 8 27.69 10.90 11.18
CA ALA A 8 27.64 9.75 10.28
C ALA A 8 27.11 8.54 11.08
N GLY A 9 25.80 8.33 10.99
CA GLY A 9 25.01 7.37 11.77
C GLY A 9 23.50 7.58 11.59
N ALA A 10 23.08 8.67 10.95
CA ALA A 10 21.70 8.96 10.57
C ALA A 10 21.20 8.23 9.31
N ALA A 11 21.71 7.04 9.03
CA ALA A 11 20.94 6.00 8.35
C ALA A 11 20.10 5.25 9.41
N LYS A 12 19.49 5.97 10.36
CA LYS A 12 18.04 6.23 10.43
C LYS A 12 17.22 4.99 10.05
N THR A 13 16.92 4.17 11.04
CA THR A 13 15.57 3.59 11.16
C THR A 13 14.58 4.75 11.05
N GLN A 14 14.04 5.01 9.85
CA GLN A 14 12.96 5.97 9.70
C GLN A 14 11.82 5.53 10.63
N SER A 15 11.22 6.50 11.33
CA SER A 15 10.00 6.24 12.09
C SER A 15 8.83 6.07 11.12
N TYR A 16 7.82 5.31 11.54
CA TYR A 16 6.57 5.16 10.78
C TYR A 16 6.03 6.51 10.28
N ARG A 17 6.00 7.52 11.18
CA ARG A 17 5.53 8.87 10.86
C ARG A 17 6.34 9.54 9.74
N ALA A 18 7.67 9.40 9.76
CA ALA A 18 8.53 10.02 8.77
C ALA A 18 8.35 9.35 7.39
N ALA A 19 8.29 8.02 7.36
CA ALA A 19 8.04 7.25 6.14
C ALA A 19 6.65 7.57 5.55
N TYR A 20 5.62 7.65 6.40
CA TYR A 20 4.27 8.03 5.98
C TYR A 20 4.19 9.45 5.42
N GLN A 21 4.87 10.41 6.04
CA GLN A 21 4.94 11.78 5.52
C GLN A 21 5.62 11.85 4.15
N GLN A 22 6.69 11.09 3.96
CA GLN A 22 7.38 10.99 2.69
C GLN A 22 6.48 10.38 1.61
N LEU A 23 5.79 9.27 1.92
CA LEU A 23 4.83 8.63 1.03
C LEU A 23 3.71 9.59 0.61
N ASN A 24 3.15 10.33 1.57
CA ASN A 24 2.07 11.28 1.32
C ASN A 24 2.52 12.48 0.45
N SER A 25 3.77 12.93 0.60
CA SER A 25 4.34 13.97 -0.25
C SER A 25 4.49 13.48 -1.69
N ILE A 26 5.00 12.27 -1.89
CA ILE A 26 5.16 11.68 -3.22
C ILE A 26 3.79 11.46 -3.88
N ALA A 27 2.79 10.99 -3.13
CA ALA A 27 1.43 10.84 -3.63
C ALA A 27 0.85 12.19 -4.11
N ALA A 28 0.99 13.25 -3.32
CA ALA A 28 0.55 14.58 -3.71
C ALA A 28 1.26 15.11 -4.97
N GLU A 29 2.56 14.83 -5.13
CA GLU A 29 3.31 15.19 -6.33
C GLU A 29 2.85 14.43 -7.58
N LEU A 30 2.49 13.15 -7.44
CA LEU A 30 1.96 12.34 -8.53
C LEU A 30 0.52 12.75 -8.91
N GLU A 31 -0.32 13.03 -7.91
CA GLU A 31 -1.72 13.48 -8.10
C GLU A 31 -1.81 14.87 -8.75
N ALA A 32 -0.83 15.74 -8.51
CA ALA A 32 -0.76 17.05 -9.16
C ALA A 32 -0.65 16.96 -10.70
N GLY A 33 -0.23 15.81 -11.24
CA GLY A 33 -0.24 15.54 -12.68
C GLY A 33 0.80 16.29 -13.51
N GLU A 34 1.60 17.18 -12.89
CA GLU A 34 2.70 17.91 -13.54
C GLU A 34 4.05 17.15 -13.49
N THR A 35 4.04 15.92 -12.98
CA THR A 35 5.24 15.10 -12.86
C THR A 35 5.64 14.53 -14.22
N ASP A 36 6.87 14.85 -14.65
CA ASP A 36 7.50 14.32 -15.85
C ASP A 36 7.56 12.78 -15.82
N LEU A 37 7.28 12.11 -16.95
CA LEU A 37 7.22 10.66 -17.06
C LEU A 37 8.52 10.00 -16.58
N ASP A 38 9.66 10.62 -16.91
CA ASP A 38 10.99 10.14 -16.51
C ASP A 38 11.22 10.23 -14.99
N LYS A 39 10.45 11.07 -14.29
CA LYS A 39 10.52 11.25 -12.83
C LYS A 39 9.51 10.38 -12.08
N VAL A 40 8.48 9.86 -12.76
CA VAL A 40 7.47 9.00 -12.13
C VAL A 40 8.09 7.70 -11.61
N LEU A 41 8.94 7.03 -12.39
CA LEU A 41 9.59 5.79 -11.98
C LEU A 41 10.47 5.96 -10.72
N PRO A 42 11.38 6.95 -10.63
CA PRO A 42 12.16 7.16 -9.41
C PRO A 42 11.29 7.60 -8.21
N LEU A 43 10.18 8.31 -8.42
CA LEU A 43 9.25 8.62 -7.33
C LEU A 43 8.50 7.37 -6.83
N LEU A 44 8.08 6.49 -7.73
CA LEU A 44 7.45 5.21 -7.38
C LEU A 44 8.37 4.30 -6.57
N THR A 45 9.63 4.18 -6.97
CA THR A 45 10.60 3.37 -6.21
C THR A 45 10.85 3.95 -4.80
N GLN A 46 10.88 5.27 -4.67
CA GLN A 46 10.96 5.93 -3.36
C GLN A 46 9.70 5.72 -2.52
N ALA A 47 8.52 5.79 -3.14
CA ALA A 47 7.25 5.50 -2.47
C ALA A 47 7.20 4.04 -1.99
N GLN A 48 7.65 3.09 -2.80
CA GLN A 48 7.71 1.68 -2.44
C GLN A 48 8.64 1.46 -1.24
N ALA A 49 9.83 2.08 -1.23
CA ALA A 49 10.74 1.99 -0.10
C ALA A 49 10.14 2.58 1.19
N ALA A 50 9.43 3.71 1.11
CA ALA A 50 8.73 4.31 2.25
C ALA A 50 7.59 3.41 2.74
N TYR A 51 6.86 2.78 1.81
CA TYR A 51 5.78 1.85 2.12
C TYR A 51 6.26 0.60 2.85
N GLU A 52 7.36 -0.03 2.42
CA GLU A 52 7.92 -1.19 3.11
C GLU A 52 8.27 -0.86 4.58
N ILE A 53 8.83 0.32 4.85
CA ILE A 53 9.10 0.76 6.21
C ILE A 53 7.79 0.92 7.01
N CYS A 54 6.75 1.49 6.41
CA CYS A 54 5.44 1.59 7.05
C CYS A 54 4.87 0.20 7.37
N ARG A 55 4.97 -0.73 6.42
CA ARG A 55 4.51 -2.11 6.54
C ARG A 55 5.24 -2.85 7.66
N GLU A 56 6.57 -2.83 7.69
CA GLU A 56 7.37 -3.46 8.74
C GLU A 56 6.98 -2.99 10.14
N ARG A 57 6.68 -1.69 10.30
CA ARG A 57 6.26 -1.13 11.59
C ARG A 57 4.86 -1.59 11.99
N ILE A 58 3.94 -1.69 11.04
CA ILE A 58 2.59 -2.21 11.29
C ILE A 58 2.66 -3.70 11.64
N ASP A 59 3.49 -4.47 10.93
CA ASP A 59 3.64 -5.91 11.17
C ASP A 59 4.29 -6.17 12.53
N ALA A 60 5.29 -5.38 12.93
CA ALA A 60 5.84 -5.44 14.28
C ALA A 60 4.81 -5.08 15.36
N LEU A 61 3.91 -4.13 15.09
CA LEU A 61 2.82 -3.79 16.00
C LEU A 61 1.78 -4.90 16.08
N ARG A 62 1.41 -5.53 14.95
CA ARG A 62 0.51 -6.68 14.91
C ARG A 62 1.07 -7.84 15.72
N ALA A 63 2.35 -8.19 15.51
CA ALA A 63 3.02 -9.23 16.29
C ALA A 63 3.00 -8.94 17.80
N ALA A 64 3.27 -7.69 18.20
CA ALA A 64 3.21 -7.29 19.61
C ALA A 64 1.78 -7.36 20.19
N LEU A 65 0.76 -7.07 19.39
CA LEU A 65 -0.64 -7.22 19.79
C LEU A 65 -1.01 -8.70 19.92
N ASP A 66 -0.59 -9.55 19.00
CA ASP A 66 -0.83 -11.00 19.05
C ASP A 66 -0.13 -11.66 20.26
N GLU A 67 1.08 -11.20 20.60
CA GLU A 67 1.80 -11.65 21.81
C GLU A 67 1.14 -11.20 23.12
N THR A 68 0.45 -10.05 23.11
CA THR A 68 -0.19 -9.45 24.29
C THR A 68 -1.68 -9.75 24.43
N ALA A 69 -2.30 -10.34 23.42
CA ALA A 69 -3.69 -10.79 23.44
C ALA A 69 -3.76 -12.29 23.81
N PRO A 70 -3.84 -12.66 25.12
CA PRO A 70 -4.21 -14.01 25.46
C PRO A 70 -5.68 -14.22 25.07
N LEU A 71 -5.90 -15.07 24.05
CA LEU A 71 -7.18 -15.56 23.52
C LEU A 71 -8.01 -14.60 22.66
N GLY A 72 -8.22 -15.01 21.40
CA GLY A 72 -9.57 -15.07 20.82
C GLY A 72 -9.90 -14.07 19.71
N THR A 73 -9.21 -14.10 18.58
CA THR A 73 -9.80 -13.61 17.31
C THR A 73 -9.42 -14.55 16.17
N GLU A 74 -10.29 -15.55 15.96
CA GLU A 74 -10.46 -16.22 14.67
C GLU A 74 -10.91 -15.14 13.66
N LEU A 75 -9.96 -14.47 13.01
CA LEU A 75 -10.27 -13.69 11.81
C LEU A 75 -10.33 -14.70 10.66
N GLU A 76 -11.51 -15.29 10.50
CA GLU A 76 -11.87 -16.11 9.36
C GLU A 76 -11.51 -15.36 8.07
N GLN A 77 -10.62 -15.99 7.32
CA GLN A 77 -10.16 -15.55 6.03
C GLN A 77 -11.22 -15.95 5.00
N ASP A 78 -12.31 -15.19 4.93
CA ASP A 78 -13.31 -15.30 3.87
C ASP A 78 -12.80 -14.63 2.59
N ALA A 79 -11.80 -15.27 2.00
CA ALA A 79 -11.32 -15.00 0.65
C ALA A 79 -11.88 -16.09 -0.28
N ALA A 80 -13.20 -16.15 -0.45
CA ALA A 80 -13.85 -17.04 -1.42
C ALA A 80 -15.30 -16.61 -1.76
N ASP A 81 -15.50 -15.42 -2.32
CA ASP A 81 -16.66 -15.22 -3.22
C ASP A 81 -16.37 -14.13 -4.26
N SER A 82 -15.57 -14.50 -5.25
CA SER A 82 -15.44 -13.76 -6.51
C SER A 82 -15.14 -14.79 -7.59
N THR A 83 -16.12 -15.65 -7.84
CA THR A 83 -16.18 -16.44 -9.07
C THR A 83 -17.50 -16.16 -9.78
N GLU A 84 -17.33 -15.46 -10.89
CA GLU A 84 -18.27 -15.08 -11.93
C GLU A 84 -19.51 -15.97 -12.11
N ALA A 85 -20.65 -15.32 -12.23
CA ALA A 85 -21.71 -15.75 -13.12
C ALA A 85 -22.16 -14.54 -13.96
N VAL A 86 -21.31 -14.13 -14.90
CA VAL A 86 -21.79 -13.34 -16.05
C VAL A 86 -22.62 -14.30 -16.89
N LYS A 87 -23.94 -14.32 -16.68
CA LYS A 87 -24.87 -14.82 -17.69
C LYS A 87 -24.98 -13.75 -18.76
N ASP A 88 -24.10 -13.87 -19.74
CA ASP A 88 -24.28 -13.27 -21.06
C ASP A 88 -25.49 -13.95 -21.71
N ASP A 89 -26.68 -13.39 -21.51
CA ASP A 89 -27.93 -13.86 -22.12
C ASP A 89 -28.08 -13.19 -23.50
N SER A 90 -27.12 -13.46 -24.38
CA SER A 90 -27.18 -13.11 -25.79
C SER A 90 -26.97 -14.37 -26.63
N ASP A 91 -27.98 -15.23 -26.66
CA ASP A 91 -28.19 -16.11 -27.81
C ASP A 91 -29.53 -15.74 -28.44
N ASP A 92 -29.36 -14.87 -29.44
CA ASP A 92 -30.21 -14.70 -30.61
C ASP A 92 -30.26 -16.05 -31.35
N ASP A 93 -31.39 -16.76 -31.32
CA ASP A 93 -31.73 -17.75 -32.34
C ASP A 93 -33.24 -17.95 -32.33
N ASP A 94 -33.86 -17.32 -33.33
CA ASP A 94 -34.88 -17.85 -34.23
C ASP A 94 -36.05 -18.71 -33.70
N ASP A 95 -37.16 -18.52 -34.41
CA ASP A 95 -38.39 -19.31 -34.40
C ASP A 95 -39.41 -19.02 -33.27
N LEU A 96 -40.55 -18.42 -33.63
CA LEU A 96 -41.76 -19.18 -33.95
C LEU A 96 -43.01 -18.28 -34.16
N TYR A 97 -43.51 -18.30 -35.41
CA TYR A 97 -44.92 -18.39 -35.83
C TYR A 97 -45.89 -17.18 -35.74
N PHE A 98 -46.28 -16.76 -36.96
CA PHE A 98 -47.60 -16.31 -37.46
C PHE A 98 -48.30 -15.10 -36.82
#